data_AF-A0AAV3XR40-F1
#
_entry.id   AF-A0AAV3XR40-F1
#
_cell.length_a   1.000
_cell.length_b   1.000
_cell.length_c   1.000
_cell.angle_alpha   90.00
_cell.angle_beta   90.00
_cell.angle_gamma   90.00
#
_symmetry.space_group_name_H-M   'P 1'
#
loop_
_entity.id
_entity.type
_entity.pdbx_description
1 polymer ?
#
loop_
_entity_poly.entity_id
_entity_poly.type
_entity_poly.pdbx_seq_one_letter_code
_entity_poly.pdbx_strand_id
1 'polypeptide(L)'
;MSKFTPANREFESRAEFELILLKEEYFFIQNTIEDYNRQIWVIKAKGITGTGAAIALTLQEKQGLIALLGCAIPAFFWVLEGQWKHFQRGFYPRAAELERILVTEYNLRGPAIFGDWSRVFNFLWGFGGAISPTL
;
A
#
# COMPACT_ATOMS: atom_id res chain seq x y z
N MET A 1 -28.68 -30.94 -32.64
CA MET A 1 -28.63 -31.08 -31.17
C MET A 1 -27.18 -30.92 -30.74
N SER A 2 -26.81 -29.76 -30.20
CA SER A 2 -25.47 -29.55 -29.65
C SER A 2 -25.33 -30.39 -28.38
N LYS A 3 -24.22 -31.11 -28.24
CA LYS A 3 -23.94 -31.95 -27.09
C LYS A 3 -23.78 -31.05 -25.86
N PHE A 4 -24.71 -31.14 -24.92
CA PHE A 4 -24.55 -30.57 -23.60
C PHE A 4 -23.41 -31.33 -22.90
N THR A 5 -22.22 -30.78 -22.90
CA THR A 5 -21.02 -31.42 -22.34
C THR A 5 -20.85 -30.92 -20.90
N PRO A 6 -21.09 -31.74 -19.87
CA PRO A 6 -21.09 -31.30 -18.47
C PRO A 6 -19.73 -30.77 -18.00
N ALA A 7 -18.62 -31.22 -18.62
CA ALA A 7 -17.27 -30.78 -18.30
C ALA A 7 -17.03 -29.27 -18.50
N ASN A 8 -17.71 -28.63 -19.47
CA ASN A 8 -17.58 -27.19 -19.68
C ASN A 8 -18.19 -26.38 -18.53
N ARG A 9 -19.29 -26.86 -17.92
CA ARG A 9 -19.97 -26.15 -16.82
C ARG A 9 -19.16 -26.16 -15.52
N GLU A 10 -18.49 -27.27 -15.21
CA GLU A 10 -17.64 -27.37 -14.00
C GLU A 10 -16.37 -26.53 -14.13
N PHE A 11 -15.79 -26.44 -15.33
CA PHE A 11 -14.62 -25.59 -15.59
C PHE A 11 -14.97 -24.10 -15.49
N GLU A 12 -16.12 -23.70 -16.04
CA GLU A 12 -16.63 -22.34 -15.96
C GLU A 12 -16.92 -21.94 -14.49
N SER A 13 -17.56 -22.82 -13.70
CA SER A 13 -17.82 -22.55 -12.28
C SER A 13 -16.53 -22.46 -11.44
N ARG A 14 -15.49 -23.24 -11.78
CA ARG A 14 -14.21 -23.20 -11.09
C ARG A 14 -13.46 -21.91 -11.39
N ALA A 15 -13.42 -21.49 -12.65
CA ALA A 15 -12.78 -20.25 -13.06
C ALA A 15 -13.49 -19.02 -12.46
N GLU A 16 -14.83 -19.04 -12.39
CA GLU A 16 -15.61 -18.02 -11.70
C GLU A 16 -15.30 -17.97 -10.19
N PHE A 17 -15.20 -19.13 -9.54
CA PHE A 17 -14.85 -19.22 -8.13
C PHE A 17 -13.43 -18.70 -7.84
N GLU A 18 -12.43 -19.13 -8.63
CA GLU A 18 -11.05 -18.65 -8.52
C GLU A 18 -10.95 -17.13 -8.72
N LEU A 19 -11.72 -16.57 -9.67
CA LEU A 19 -11.79 -15.13 -9.90
C LEU A 19 -12.45 -14.37 -8.73
N ILE A 20 -13.47 -14.94 -8.08
CA ILE A 20 -14.07 -14.34 -6.87
C ILE A 20 -13.04 -14.27 -5.75
N LEU A 21 -12.32 -15.36 -5.50
CA LEU A 21 -11.26 -15.40 -4.48
C LEU A 21 -10.14 -14.39 -4.78
N LEU A 22 -9.71 -14.30 -6.04
CA LEU A 22 -8.66 -13.38 -6.45
C LEU A 22 -9.09 -11.91 -6.26
N LYS A 23 -10.35 -11.59 -6.56
CA LYS A 23 -10.94 -10.26 -6.30
C LYS A 23 -11.02 -9.96 -4.81
N GLU A 24 -11.43 -10.93 -3.99
CA GLU A 24 -11.49 -10.79 -2.54
C GLU A 24 -10.10 -10.54 -1.94
N GLU A 25 -9.08 -11.30 -2.37
CA GLU A 25 -7.68 -11.08 -1.97
C GLU A 25 -7.21 -9.68 -2.36
N TYR A 26 -7.50 -9.24 -3.60
CA TYR A 26 -7.15 -7.91 -4.07
C TYR A 26 -7.77 -6.80 -3.20
N PHE A 27 -9.08 -6.86 -2.92
CA PHE A 27 -9.75 -5.86 -2.08
C PHE A 27 -9.25 -5.88 -0.64
N PHE A 28 -8.93 -7.05 -0.11
CA PHE A 28 -8.34 -7.18 1.22
C PHE A 28 -7.00 -6.46 1.32
N ILE A 29 -6.10 -6.68 0.36
CA ILE A 29 -4.78 -6.03 0.32
C ILE A 29 -4.94 -4.52 0.12
N GLN A 30 -5.83 -4.09 -0.78
CA GLN A 30 -6.10 -2.69 -1.06
C GLN A 30 -6.59 -1.94 0.19
N ASN A 31 -7.59 -2.49 0.89
CA ASN A 31 -8.10 -1.91 2.14
C ASN A 31 -7.03 -1.87 3.22
N THR A 32 -6.20 -2.91 3.31
CA THR A 32 -5.09 -2.97 4.26
C THR A 32 -4.07 -1.86 3.99
N ILE A 33 -3.70 -1.62 2.72
CA ILE A 33 -2.81 -0.52 2.32
C ILE A 33 -3.43 0.85 2.67
N GLU A 34 -4.73 1.03 2.44
CA GLU A 34 -5.44 2.26 2.77
C GLU A 34 -5.46 2.54 4.29
N ASP A 35 -5.72 1.51 5.10
CA ASP A 35 -5.67 1.61 6.56
C ASP A 35 -4.26 1.95 7.07
N TYR A 36 -3.23 1.36 6.47
CA TYR A 36 -1.84 1.73 6.79
C TYR A 36 -1.54 3.18 6.42
N ASN A 37 -2.10 3.67 5.32
CA ASN A 37 -1.95 5.07 4.92
C ASN A 37 -2.65 5.98 5.96
N ARG A 38 -3.88 5.67 6.35
CA ARG A 38 -4.61 6.42 7.40
C ARG A 38 -3.82 6.46 8.71
N GLN A 39 -3.24 5.34 9.13
CA GLN A 39 -2.48 5.25 10.37
C GLN A 39 -1.17 6.04 10.34
N ILE A 40 -0.47 6.13 9.20
CA ILE A 40 0.75 6.95 9.11
C ILE A 40 0.44 8.44 9.32
N TRP A 41 -0.71 8.93 8.86
CA TRP A 41 -1.16 10.30 9.12
C TRP A 41 -1.40 10.54 10.61
N VAL A 42 -2.01 9.57 11.31
CA VAL A 42 -2.23 9.64 12.77
C VAL A 42 -0.90 9.66 13.52
N ILE A 43 0.05 8.79 13.16
CA ILE A 43 1.38 8.77 13.76
C ILE A 43 2.05 10.12 13.57
N LYS A 44 2.06 10.67 12.35
CA LYS A 44 2.60 12.01 12.03
C LYS A 44 1.96 13.12 12.86
N ALA A 45 0.63 13.12 12.98
CA ALA A 45 -0.08 14.09 13.81
C ALA A 45 0.35 14.00 15.28
N LYS A 46 0.41 12.78 15.84
CA LYS A 46 0.88 12.57 17.22
C LYS A 46 2.33 12.98 17.43
N GLY A 47 3.19 12.81 16.43
CA GLY A 47 4.57 13.30 16.46
C GLY A 47 4.67 14.82 16.57
N ILE A 48 3.88 15.56 15.79
CA ILE A 48 3.81 17.02 15.86
C ILE A 48 3.26 17.48 17.21
N THR A 49 2.15 16.89 17.67
CA THR A 49 1.56 17.24 18.97
C THR A 49 2.51 16.90 20.13
N GLY A 50 3.16 15.74 20.08
CA GLY A 50 4.14 15.32 21.10
C GLY A 50 5.37 16.22 21.14
N THR A 51 5.89 16.64 19.99
CA THR A 51 7.01 17.58 19.91
C THR A 51 6.60 18.97 20.41
N GLY A 52 5.41 19.46 20.04
CA GLY A 52 4.87 20.72 20.55
C GLY A 52 4.72 20.71 22.08
N ALA A 53 4.22 19.62 22.65
CA ALA A 53 4.11 19.44 24.10
C ALA A 53 5.50 19.41 24.78
N ALA A 54 6.47 18.69 24.19
CA ALA A 54 7.83 18.66 24.71
C ALA A 54 8.48 20.06 24.73
N ILE A 55 8.30 20.85 23.66
CA ILE A 55 8.79 22.23 23.58
C ILE A 55 8.13 23.11 24.66
N ALA A 56 6.81 23.02 24.81
CA ALA A 56 6.09 23.78 25.84
C ALA A 56 6.59 23.47 27.26
N LEU A 57 6.88 22.20 27.55
CA LEU A 57 7.43 21.76 28.83
C LEU A 57 8.88 22.22 29.04
N THR A 58 9.75 22.13 28.01
CA THR A 58 11.13 22.65 28.12
C THR A 58 11.19 24.15 28.39
N LEU A 59 10.20 24.93 27.92
CA LEU A 59 10.14 26.37 28.20
C LEU A 59 9.73 26.67 29.65
N GLN A 60 8.96 25.78 30.29
CA GLN A 60 8.52 25.94 31.67
C GLN A 60 9.56 25.43 32.68
N GLU A 61 10.25 24.33 32.37
CA GLU A 61 11.20 23.65 33.24
C GLU A 61 12.64 23.76 32.68
N LYS A 62 13.52 24.52 33.34
CA LYS A 62 14.96 24.64 32.98
C LYS A 62 15.79 23.40 33.37
N GLN A 63 15.25 22.20 33.23
CA GLN A 63 15.93 20.96 33.62
C GLN A 63 16.50 20.24 32.40
N GLY A 64 17.80 19.92 32.43
CA GLY A 64 18.51 19.25 31.33
C GLY A 64 17.98 17.85 30.97
N LEU A 65 17.21 17.21 31.86
CA LEU A 65 16.54 15.93 31.58
C LEU A 65 15.51 16.03 30.45
N ILE A 66 14.88 17.19 30.29
CA ILE A 66 13.86 17.41 29.25
C ILE A 66 14.52 17.55 27.88
N ALA A 67 15.74 18.06 27.81
CA ALA A 67 16.53 18.10 26.57
C ALA A 67 16.90 16.69 26.09
N LEU A 68 17.22 15.76 27.00
CA LEU A 68 17.50 14.36 26.66
C LEU A 68 16.26 13.66 26.09
N LEU A 69 15.10 13.87 26.71
CA LEU A 69 13.81 13.36 26.23
C LEU A 69 13.43 13.98 24.88
N GLY A 70 13.72 15.26 24.68
CA GLY A 70 13.52 15.96 23.42
C GLY A 70 14.30 15.37 22.26
N CYS A 71 15.48 14.79 22.49
CA CYS A 71 16.26 14.07 21.47
C CYS A 71 15.79 12.63 21.25
N ALA A 72 15.29 11.96 22.28
CA ALA A 72 14.84 10.56 22.19
C ALA A 72 13.53 10.41 21.38
N ILE A 73 12.61 11.38 21.50
CA ILE A 73 11.29 11.33 20.83
C ILE A 73 11.41 11.33 19.29
N PRO A 74 12.18 12.23 18.64
CA PRO A 74 12.39 12.19 17.19
C PRO A 74 13.06 10.90 16.71
N ALA A 75 14.02 10.38 17.47
CA ALA A 75 14.70 9.13 17.13
C ALA A 75 13.73 7.94 17.12
N PHE A 76 12.86 7.86 18.13
CA PHE A 76 11.81 6.83 18.19
C PHE A 76 10.82 6.97 17.03
N PHE A 77 10.50 8.21 16.67
CA PHE A 77 9.61 8.53 15.57
C PHE A 77 10.19 8.07 14.21
N TRP A 78 11.49 8.26 14.01
CA TRP A 78 12.18 7.81 12.80
C TRP A 78 12.19 6.29 12.66
N VAL A 79 12.41 5.58 13.77
CA VAL A 79 12.35 4.11 13.79
C VAL A 79 10.94 3.63 13.46
N LEU A 80 9.92 4.21 14.09
CA LEU A 80 8.52 3.89 13.78
C LEU A 80 8.19 4.16 12.32
N GLU A 81 8.60 5.31 11.77
CA GLU A 81 8.38 5.64 10.36
C GLU A 81 9.11 4.65 9.43
N GLY A 82 10.33 4.23 9.79
CA GLY A 82 11.10 3.24 9.04
C GLY A 82 10.45 1.85 9.04
N GLN A 83 10.06 1.37 10.21
CA GLN A 83 9.35 0.08 10.36
C GLN A 83 8.02 0.11 9.60
N TRP A 84 7.28 1.21 9.69
CA TRP A 84 6.00 1.37 8.99
C TRP A 84 6.16 1.29 7.47
N LYS A 85 7.16 1.99 6.92
CA LYS A 85 7.48 1.93 5.48
C LYS A 85 7.95 0.54 5.05
N HIS A 86 8.65 -0.19 5.91
CA HIS A 86 9.05 -1.56 5.63
C HIS A 86 7.83 -2.49 5.53
N PHE A 87 6.90 -2.41 6.50
CA PHE A 87 5.65 -3.18 6.45
C PHE A 87 4.81 -2.83 5.21
N GLN A 88 4.64 -1.55 4.89
CA GLN A 88 3.91 -1.15 3.67
C GLN A 88 4.54 -1.74 2.40
N ARG A 89 5.88 -1.78 2.31
CA ARG A 89 6.58 -2.37 1.16
C ARG A 89 6.37 -3.87 1.01
N GLY A 90 6.03 -4.60 2.08
CA GLY A 90 5.74 -6.03 1.99
C GLY A 90 4.50 -6.35 1.16
N PHE A 91 3.51 -5.45 1.13
CA PHE A 91 2.23 -5.69 0.44
C PHE A 91 2.24 -5.27 -1.03
N TYR A 92 3.10 -4.33 -1.42
CA TYR A 92 3.15 -3.83 -2.80
C TYR A 92 3.50 -4.87 -3.87
N PRO A 93 4.47 -5.79 -3.67
CA PRO A 93 4.77 -6.82 -4.66
C PRO A 93 3.56 -7.73 -4.95
N ARG A 94 2.81 -8.09 -3.90
CA ARG A 94 1.63 -8.95 -4.02
C ARG A 94 0.47 -8.23 -4.70
N ALA A 95 0.22 -6.97 -4.36
CA ALA A 95 -0.77 -6.14 -5.04
C ALA A 95 -0.46 -6.01 -6.55
N ALA A 96 0.80 -5.78 -6.90
CA ALA A 96 1.25 -5.68 -8.29
C ALA A 96 1.07 -7.00 -9.07
N GLU A 97 1.35 -8.14 -8.42
CA GLU A 97 1.18 -9.45 -9.03
C GLU A 97 -0.30 -9.74 -9.33
N LEU A 98 -1.20 -9.45 -8.38
CA LEU A 98 -2.65 -9.62 -8.55
C LEU A 98 -3.21 -8.74 -9.67
N GLU A 99 -2.81 -7.46 -9.73
CA GLU A 99 -3.22 -6.58 -10.82
C GLU A 99 -2.71 -7.09 -12.18
N ARG A 100 -1.48 -7.60 -12.24
CA ARG A 100 -0.94 -8.20 -13.46
C ARG A 100 -1.76 -9.42 -13.91
N ILE A 101 -2.15 -10.29 -12.98
CA ILE A 101 -2.97 -11.47 -13.26
C ILE A 101 -4.36 -11.04 -13.75
N LEU A 102 -5.02 -10.11 -13.06
CA LEU A 102 -6.35 -9.60 -13.43
C LEU A 102 -6.38 -8.96 -14.83
N VAL A 103 -5.34 -8.21 -15.18
CA VAL A 103 -5.21 -7.57 -16.51
C VAL A 103 -4.85 -8.59 -17.59
N THR A 104 -3.91 -9.49 -17.33
CA THR A 104 -3.37 -10.40 -18.36
C THR A 104 -4.30 -11.58 -18.64
N GLU A 105 -4.85 -12.22 -17.60
CA GLU A 105 -5.64 -13.45 -17.75
C GLU A 105 -7.13 -13.21 -17.92
N TYR A 106 -7.67 -12.18 -17.24
CA TYR A 106 -9.10 -11.91 -17.24
C TYR A 106 -9.49 -10.67 -18.04
N ASN A 107 -8.50 -9.97 -18.63
CA ASN A 107 -8.67 -8.73 -19.39
C ASN A 107 -9.51 -7.68 -18.63
N LEU A 108 -9.44 -7.72 -17.30
CA LEU A 108 -10.15 -6.82 -16.43
C LEU A 108 -9.30 -5.57 -16.27
N ARG A 109 -9.77 -4.47 -16.88
CA ARG A 109 -9.28 -3.12 -16.60
C ARG A 109 -9.80 -2.67 -15.23
N GLY A 110 -9.45 -3.43 -14.18
CA GLY A 110 -9.70 -3.05 -12.80
C GLY A 110 -9.06 -1.68 -12.51
N PRO A 111 -9.34 -1.06 -11.36
CA PRO A 111 -8.94 0.32 -11.09
C PRO A 111 -7.41 0.56 -11.07
N ALA A 112 -6.58 -0.49 -11.23
CA ALA A 112 -5.13 -0.45 -11.47
C ALA A 112 -4.40 0.54 -10.56
N ILE A 113 -4.75 0.53 -9.27
CA ILE A 113 -4.38 1.58 -8.33
C ILE A 113 -2.88 1.50 -8.03
N PHE A 114 -2.26 0.32 -8.00
CA PHE A 114 -0.82 0.24 -7.85
C PHE A 114 -0.09 0.39 -9.20
N GLY A 115 -0.56 -0.34 -10.21
CA GLY A 115 0.03 -0.44 -11.54
C GLY A 115 0.09 0.90 -12.27
N ASP A 116 -1.02 1.66 -12.31
CA ASP A 116 -1.02 2.96 -12.98
C ASP A 116 -0.19 4.01 -12.23
N TRP A 117 -0.22 4.02 -10.89
CA TRP A 117 0.64 4.90 -10.10
C TRP A 117 2.12 4.59 -10.32
N SER A 118 2.50 3.31 -10.36
CA SER A 118 3.89 2.91 -10.64
C SER A 118 4.35 3.32 -12.05
N ARG A 119 3.46 3.20 -13.04
CA ARG A 119 3.72 3.59 -14.43
C ARG A 119 3.91 5.11 -14.54
N VAL A 120 3.01 5.89 -13.92
CA VAL A 120 3.10 7.36 -13.88
C VAL A 120 4.34 7.81 -13.12
N PHE A 121 4.68 7.17 -11.99
CA PHE A 121 5.87 7.49 -11.22
C PHE A 121 7.15 7.29 -12.04
N ASN A 122 7.28 6.16 -12.74
CA ASN A 122 8.43 5.89 -13.61
C ASN A 122 8.52 6.86 -14.80
N PHE A 123 7.36 7.27 -15.34
CA PHE A 123 7.29 8.27 -16.40
C PHE A 123 7.74 9.66 -15.92
N LEU A 124 7.22 10.13 -14.78
CA LEU A 124 7.51 11.45 -14.23
C LEU A 124 8.95 11.59 -13.72
N TRP A 125 9.52 10.53 -13.14
CA TRP A 125 10.88 10.55 -12.57
C TRP A 125 11.98 10.14 -13.56
N GLY A 126 11.66 10.05 -14.86
CA GLY A 126 12.69 9.88 -15.92
C GLY A 126 13.41 8.53 -15.92
N PHE A 127 12.94 7.55 -15.14
CA PHE A 127 13.41 6.16 -15.23
C PHE A 127 12.85 5.43 -16.47
N GLY A 128 11.89 6.05 -17.17
CA GLY A 128 11.28 5.56 -18.41
C GLY A 128 12.10 5.82 -19.66
N GLY A 129 13.23 5.11 -19.80
CA GLY A 129 13.73 4.78 -21.13
C GLY A 129 12.75 3.82 -21.81
N ALA A 130 11.94 4.35 -22.73
CA ALA A 130 11.21 3.65 -23.78
C ALA A 130 10.45 2.37 -23.39
N ILE A 131 9.21 2.50 -22.87
CA ILE A 131 8.14 1.58 -23.28
C ILE A 131 6.81 2.34 -23.41
N SER A 132 6.52 2.75 -24.65
CA SER A 132 5.16 2.87 -25.19
C SER A 132 5.34 2.67 -26.70
N PRO A 133 4.49 1.89 -27.40
CA PRO A 133 3.04 1.98 -27.26
C PRO A 133 2.26 0.65 -27.37
N THR A 134 0.93 0.80 -27.27
CA THR A 134 -0.14 -0.10 -27.74
C THR A 134 -0.37 -1.44 -27.01
N LEU A 135 -1.36 -1.48 -26.11
CA LEU A 135 -2.73 -1.98 -26.32
C LEU A 135 -3.48 -2.05 -24.97
#